data_AF-A0A2W4S4F7-F1
#
_entry.id   AF-A0A2W4S4F7-F1
#
_cell.length_a   1.000
_cell.length_b   1.000
_cell.length_c   1.000
_cell.angle_alpha   90.00
_cell.angle_beta   90.00
_cell.angle_gamma   90.00
#
_symmetry.space_group_name_H-M   'P 1'
#
loop_
_entity.id
_entity.type
_entity.pdbx_description
1 polymer ?
#
loop_
_entity_poly.entity_id
_entity_poly.type
_entity_poly.pdbx_seq_one_letter_code
_entity_poly.pdbx_strand_id
1 'polypeptide(L)' 'MRINTNVASLNSNRVLQLTNTAVARTLGRLSSGYRINRSADDAAGLGIANRLRADVRALRQAARNAEQANA' A
#
# COMPACT_ATOMS: atom_id res chain seq x y z
N MET A 1 -39.32 15.78 16.41
CA MET A 1 -38.58 14.86 15.53
C MET A 1 -38.72 15.33 14.09
N ARG A 2 -37.62 15.62 13.37
CA ARG A 2 -37.69 16.07 11.97
C ARG A 2 -37.92 14.85 11.07
N ILE A 3 -39.13 14.72 10.54
CA ILE A 3 -39.56 13.63 9.64
C ILE A 3 -38.70 13.57 8.36
N ASN A 4 -38.12 14.70 7.95
CA ASN A 4 -37.34 14.82 6.70
C ASN A 4 -35.89 14.33 6.76
N THR A 5 -35.33 14.03 7.93
CA THR A 5 -33.93 13.62 8.03
C THR A 5 -33.78 12.45 8.98
N ASN A 6 -33.55 11.27 8.41
CA ASN A 6 -33.25 10.08 9.18
C ASN A 6 -31.76 10.06 9.55
N VAL A 7 -31.44 10.58 10.73
CA VAL A 7 -30.06 10.65 11.26
C VAL A 7 -29.43 9.26 11.40
N ALA A 8 -30.21 8.23 11.73
CA ALA A 8 -29.73 6.85 11.81
C ALA A 8 -29.28 6.34 10.43
N SER A 9 -30.11 6.55 9.40
CA SER A 9 -29.76 6.21 8.01
C SER A 9 -28.52 6.95 7.52
N LEU A 10 -28.39 8.26 7.83
CA LEU A 10 -27.19 9.04 7.49
C LEU A 10 -25.94 8.52 8.20
N ASN A 11 -26.06 8.10 9.46
CA ASN A 11 -24.95 7.50 10.20
C ASN A 11 -24.56 6.15 9.58
N SER A 12 -25.52 5.27 9.31
CA SER A 12 -25.28 4.00 8.62
C SER A 12 -24.64 4.20 7.25
N ASN A 13 -25.06 5.21 6.48
CA ASN A 13 -24.44 5.52 5.19
C ASN A 13 -22.99 5.99 5.35
N ARG A 14 -22.70 6.86 6.34
CA ARG A 14 -21.34 7.29 6.66
C ARG A 14 -20.44 6.12 7.04
N VAL A 15 -20.91 5.24 7.93
CA VAL A 15 -20.18 4.04 8.35
C VAL A 15 -19.96 3.10 7.16
N LEU A 16 -20.97 2.90 6.31
CA LEU A 16 -20.85 2.09 5.10
C LEU A 16 -19.79 2.64 4.15
N GLN A 17 -19.75 3.97 3.93
CA GLN A 17 -18.71 4.59 3.10
C GLN A 17 -17.31 4.36 3.69
N LEU A 18 -17.13 4.54 5.00
CA LEU A 18 -15.85 4.28 5.67
C LEU A 18 -15.43 2.80 5.51
N THR A 19 -16.35 1.86 5.72
CA THR A 19 -16.11 0.43 5.54
C THR A 19 -15.75 0.09 4.11
N ASN A 20 -16.48 0.61 3.12
CA ASN A 20 -16.16 0.41 1.70
C ASN A 20 -14.76 0.91 1.35
N THR A 21 -14.36 2.07 1.89
CA THR A 21 -13.02 2.62 1.66
C THR A 21 -11.94 1.74 2.29
N ALA A 22 -12.18 1.20 3.48
CA ALA A 22 -11.27 0.28 4.14
C ALA A 22 -11.13 -1.05 3.38
N VAL A 23 -12.26 -1.63 2.93
CA VAL A 23 -12.28 -2.85 2.11
C VAL A 23 -11.54 -2.63 0.79
N ALA A 24 -11.78 -1.51 0.10
CA ALA A 24 -11.07 -1.19 -1.14
C ALA A 24 -9.55 -1.10 -0.92
N ARG A 25 -9.09 -0.54 0.21
CA ARG A 25 -7.67 -0.49 0.57
C ARG A 25 -7.11 -1.90 0.80
N THR A 26 -7.83 -2.75 1.55
CA THR A 26 -7.41 -4.14 1.81
C THR A 26 -7.35 -4.96 0.53
N LEU A 27 -8.33 -4.81 -0.36
CA LEU A 27 -8.34 -5.46 -1.66
C LEU A 27 -7.17 -5.00 -2.53
N GLY A 28 -6.83 -3.70 -2.50
CA GLY A 28 -5.66 -3.16 -3.19
C GLY A 28 -4.34 -3.75 -2.68
N ARG A 29 -4.20 -3.99 -1.38
CA ARG A 29 -3.02 -4.70 -0.83
C ARG A 29 -3.00 -6.16 -1.27
N LEU A 30 -4.13 -6.86 -1.18
CA LEU A 30 -4.26 -8.26 -1.58
C LEU A 30 -3.90 -8.47 -3.06
N SER A 31 -4.45 -7.64 -3.95
CA SER A 31 -4.20 -7.72 -5.39
C SER A 31 -2.73 -7.45 -5.75
N SER A 32 -2.05 -6.58 -5.00
CA SER A 32 -0.63 -6.26 -5.26
C SER A 32 0.36 -7.22 -4.60
N GLY A 33 -0.07 -7.96 -3.57
CA GLY A 33 0.83 -8.69 -2.67
C GLY A 33 1.72 -7.81 -1.78
N TYR A 34 1.65 -6.48 -1.89
CA TYR A 34 2.45 -5.55 -1.10
C TYR A 34 1.65 -4.97 0.07
N ARG A 35 2.27 -5.01 1.26
CA ARG A 35 1.70 -4.41 2.49
C ARG A 35 1.55 -2.89 2.37
N ILE A 36 2.52 -2.23 1.73
CA ILE A 36 2.54 -0.78 1.49
C ILE A 36 2.36 -0.56 -0.01
N ASN A 37 1.17 -0.15 -0.42
CA ASN A 37 0.81 0.02 -1.83
C ASN A 37 0.52 1.49 -2.21
N ARG A 38 0.47 2.39 -1.21
CA ARG A 38 0.34 3.84 -1.39
C ARG A 38 1.34 4.56 -0.50
N SER A 39 2.06 5.54 -1.05
CA SER A 39 2.96 6.43 -0.30
C SER A 39 2.22 7.24 0.78
N ALA A 40 0.92 7.46 0.60
CA ALA A 40 0.08 8.18 1.56
C ALA A 40 -0.18 7.40 2.86
N ASP A 41 -0.14 6.06 2.84
CA ASP A 41 -0.38 5.25 4.03
C ASP A 41 0.90 5.09 4.88
N ASP A 42 2.10 5.09 4.26
CA ASP A 42 3.41 5.03 4.95
C ASP A 42 4.54 5.50 4.00
N ALA A 43 4.80 6.82 3.97
CA ALA A 43 5.79 7.41 3.08
C ALA A 43 7.23 6.97 3.44
N ALA A 44 7.52 6.85 4.73
CA ALA A 44 8.83 6.44 5.23
C ALA A 44 9.10 4.96 4.94
N GLY A 45 8.14 4.08 5.22
CA GLY A 45 8.22 2.65 4.94
C GLY A 45 8.31 2.35 3.44
N LEU A 46 7.61 3.10 2.60
CA LEU A 46 7.76 3.00 1.14
C LEU A 46 9.17 3.43 0.69
N GLY A 47 9.70 4.52 1.25
CA GLY A 47 11.06 5.01 0.94
C GLY A 47 12.13 3.98 1.29
N ILE A 48 12.07 3.38 2.48
CA ILE A 48 12.99 2.31 2.90
C ILE A 48 12.82 1.08 2.00
N ALA A 49 11.60 0.65 1.71
CA ALA A 49 11.35 -0.49 0.83
C ALA A 49 11.93 -0.27 -0.58
N ASN A 50 11.84 0.94 -1.12
CA ASN A 50 12.42 1.29 -2.41
C ASN A 50 13.95 1.31 -2.37
N ARG A 51 14.54 1.85 -1.29
CA ARG A 51 15.99 1.80 -1.07
C ARG A 51 16.49 0.35 -1.02
N LEU A 52 15.86 -0.50 -0.22
CA LEU A 52 16.21 -1.93 -0.13
C LEU A 52 16.07 -2.64 -1.48
N ARG A 53 15.01 -2.35 -2.26
CA ARG A 53 14.87 -2.88 -3.62
C ARG A 53 15.97 -2.39 -4.56
N ALA A 54 16.46 -1.16 -4.40
CA ALA A 54 17.57 -0.62 -5.18
C ALA A 54 18.89 -1.31 -4.79
N ASP A 55 19.15 -1.45 -3.49
CA ASP A 55 20.33 -2.13 -2.95
C ASP A 55 20.40 -3.59 -3.43
N VAL A 56 19.28 -4.32 -3.40
CA VAL A 56 19.22 -5.70 -3.94
C VAL A 56 19.56 -5.75 -5.44
N ARG A 57 19.10 -4.79 -6.24
CA ARG A 57 19.45 -4.74 -7.68
C ARG A 57 20.92 -4.42 -7.87
N ALA A 58 21.46 -3.48 -7.11
CA ALA A 58 22.86 -3.12 -7.14
C ALA A 58 23.75 -4.30 -6.76
N LEU A 59 23.42 -5.02 -5.67
CA LEU A 59 24.14 -6.22 -5.24
C LEU A 59 24.08 -7.34 -6.29
N ARG A 60 22.93 -7.55 -6.94
CA ARG A 60 22.82 -8.53 -8.04
C ARG A 60 23.71 -8.17 -9.24
N GLN A 61 23.83 -6.88 -9.57
CA GLN A 61 24.75 -6.44 -10.62
C GLN A 61 26.20 -6.60 -10.19
N ALA A 62 26.54 -6.23 -8.95
CA ALA A 62 27.87 -6.40 -8.40
C ALA A 62 28.31 -7.86 -8.40
N ALA A 63 27.42 -8.79 -8.03
CA ALA A 63 27.66 -10.23 -8.10
C ALA A 63 27.96 -10.70 -9.53
N ARG A 64 27.15 -10.29 -10.52
CA ARG A 64 27.42 -10.59 -11.93
C ARG A 64 28.74 -10.02 -12.42
N ASN A 65 29.06 -8.79 -12.05
CA ASN A 65 30.32 -8.14 -12.43
C ASN A 65 31.51 -8.89 -11.81
N ALA A 66 31.40 -9.35 -10.57
CA ALA A 66 32.45 -10.14 -9.91
C ALA A 66 32.64 -11.51 -10.58
N GLU A 67 31.54 -12.16 -11.00
CA GLU A 67 31.58 -13.41 -11.75
C GLU A 67 32.24 -13.22 -13.12
N GLN A 68 31.91 -12.13 -13.83
CA GLN A 68 32.56 -11.76 -15.09
C GLN A 68 34.04 -11.43 -14.95
N ALA A 69 34.45 -10.87 -13.80
CA ALA A 69 35.86 -10.56 -13.54
C ALA A 69 36.69 -11.80 -13.17
N ASN A 70 36.05 -12.87 -12.71
CA ASN A 70 36.68 -14.14 -12.34
C ASN A 70 36.68 -15.19 -13.46
N ALA A 71 36.04 -14.89 -14.60
CA ALA A 71 36.03 -15.71 -15.81
C ALA A 71 37.04 -15.18 -16.83
#